data_AF-T0SYI5-F1
#
_entry.id   AF-T0SYI5-F1
#
_cell.length_a   1.000
_cell.length_b   1.000
_cell.length_c   1.000
_cell.angle_alpha   90.00
_cell.angle_beta   90.00
_cell.angle_gamma   90.00
#
_symmetry.space_group_name_H-M   'P 1'
#
loop_
_entity.id
_entity.type
_entity.pdbx_description
1 polymer ?
#
loop_
_entity_poly.entity_id
_entity_poly.type
_entity_poly.pdbx_seq_one_letter_code
_entity_poly.pdbx_strand_id
1 'polypeptide(L)'
;MKKLVLCLVLLSSVSFADDHDEKDGKKSFAEKKAMALSKIDARMGKLGELKSCIQSAADMEATKVCRQKHKASMDEMMPKRRGKKNKDK
;
A
#
# COMPACT_ATOMS: atom_id res chain seq x y z
N MET A 1 -39.14 10.49 21.41
CA MET A 1 -38.59 11.42 20.40
C MET A 1 -37.06 11.55 20.43
N LYS A 2 -36.41 11.67 21.60
CA LYS A 2 -34.93 11.75 21.71
C LYS A 2 -34.16 10.56 21.10
N LYS A 3 -34.70 9.34 21.21
CA LYS A 3 -34.09 8.12 20.63
C LYS A 3 -34.14 8.06 19.10
N LEU A 4 -35.12 8.73 18.48
CA LEU A 4 -35.27 8.78 17.02
C LEU A 4 -34.26 9.73 16.36
N VAL A 5 -33.98 10.87 17.01
CA VAL A 5 -32.97 11.83 16.55
C VAL A 5 -31.56 11.23 16.57
N LEU A 6 -31.23 10.43 17.60
CA LEU A 6 -29.93 9.77 17.71
C LEU A 6 -29.70 8.74 16.60
N CYS A 7 -30.75 8.00 16.18
CA CYS A 7 -30.64 7.05 15.08
C CYS A 7 -30.43 7.77 13.73
N LEU A 8 -31.13 8.88 13.49
CA LEU A 8 -31.00 9.67 12.26
C LEU A 8 -29.60 10.28 12.06
N VAL A 9 -28.92 10.66 13.15
CA VAL A 9 -27.54 11.20 13.10
C VAL A 9 -26.49 10.11 12.83
N LEU A 10 -26.75 8.86 13.20
CA LEU A 10 -25.84 7.75 12.92
C LEU A 10 -25.96 7.22 11.48
N LEU A 11 -27.10 7.42 10.83
CA LEU A 11 -27.28 7.02 9.43
C LEU A 11 -26.70 8.02 8.42
N SER A 12 -26.46 9.28 8.78
CA SER A 12 -25.91 10.29 7.86
C SER A 12 -24.39 10.20 7.67
N SER A 13 -23.67 9.46 8.52
CA SER A 13 -22.21 9.30 8.42
C SER A 13 -21.76 8.14 7.52
N VAL A 14 -22.67 7.23 7.13
CA VAL A 14 -22.36 6.16 6.17
C VAL A 14 -22.44 6.59 4.70
N SER A 15 -23.15 7.69 4.39
CA SER A 15 -23.32 8.17 3.01
C SER A 15 -22.15 9.01 2.47
N PHE A 16 -21.10 9.26 3.26
CA PHE A 16 -19.96 10.09 2.83
C PHE A 16 -18.84 9.32 2.12
N ALA A 17 -18.98 8.01 1.92
CA ALA A 17 -17.90 7.16 1.43
C ALA A 17 -18.11 6.52 0.04
N ASP A 18 -19.33 6.55 -0.53
CA ASP A 18 -19.65 5.63 -1.64
C ASP A 18 -19.72 6.25 -3.05
N ASP A 19 -20.21 7.49 -3.24
CA ASP A 19 -20.65 7.88 -4.60
C ASP A 19 -20.10 9.21 -5.12
N HIS A 20 -18.80 9.30 -5.42
CA HIS A 20 -18.32 10.42 -6.26
C HIS A 20 -17.06 10.17 -7.11
N ASP A 21 -16.65 8.91 -7.33
CA ASP A 21 -15.41 8.59 -8.07
C ASP A 21 -15.62 8.14 -9.53
N GLU A 22 -16.85 7.89 -10.00
CA GLU A 22 -17.10 7.37 -11.36
C GLU A 22 -16.93 8.40 -12.50
N LYS A 23 -16.81 9.70 -12.23
CA LYS A 23 -16.77 10.72 -13.30
C LYS A 23 -15.41 10.96 -13.96
N ASP A 24 -14.30 10.43 -13.43
CA ASP A 24 -12.94 10.84 -13.87
C ASP A 24 -11.97 9.68 -14.20
N GLY A 25 -12.45 8.48 -14.54
CA GLY A 25 -11.54 7.34 -14.79
C GLY A 25 -10.66 6.98 -13.58
N LYS A 26 -11.09 7.39 -12.38
CA LYS A 26 -10.42 7.10 -11.12
C LYS A 26 -10.86 5.72 -10.65
N LYS A 27 -9.90 4.91 -10.23
CA LYS A 27 -10.13 3.59 -9.63
C LYS A 27 -11.10 3.69 -8.46
N SER A 28 -12.04 2.75 -8.37
CA SER A 28 -13.01 2.73 -7.26
C SER A 28 -12.30 2.56 -5.91
N PHE A 29 -12.97 2.90 -4.81
CA PHE A 29 -12.42 2.68 -3.47
C PHE A 29 -12.05 1.20 -3.25
N ALA A 30 -12.89 0.28 -3.72
CA ALA A 30 -12.64 -1.16 -3.65
C ALA A 30 -11.36 -1.55 -4.41
N GLU A 31 -11.15 -1.01 -5.61
CA GLU A 31 -9.93 -1.24 -6.39
C GLU A 31 -8.68 -0.66 -5.73
N LYS A 32 -8.78 0.54 -5.14
CA LYS A 32 -7.69 1.17 -4.38
C LYS A 32 -7.33 0.31 -3.15
N LYS A 33 -8.33 -0.19 -2.42
CA LYS A 33 -8.14 -1.10 -1.28
C LYS A 33 -7.47 -2.39 -1.71
N ALA A 34 -7.95 -3.02 -2.78
CA ALA A 34 -7.37 -4.25 -3.32
C ALA A 34 -5.90 -4.05 -3.74
N MET A 35 -5.60 -2.95 -4.43
CA MET A 35 -4.22 -2.60 -4.79
C MET A 35 -3.34 -2.38 -3.56
N ALA A 36 -3.85 -1.72 -2.53
CA ALA A 36 -3.10 -1.48 -1.31
C ALA A 36 -2.76 -2.79 -0.59
N LEU A 37 -3.74 -3.70 -0.45
CA LEU A 37 -3.54 -5.02 0.14
C LEU A 37 -2.52 -5.84 -0.64
N SER A 38 -2.64 -5.88 -1.98
CA SER A 38 -1.68 -6.57 -2.85
C SER A 38 -0.23 -6.08 -2.65
N LYS A 39 -0.03 -4.78 -2.46
CA LYS A 39 1.31 -4.21 -2.16
C LYS A 39 1.83 -4.61 -0.78
N ILE A 40 0.94 -4.72 0.21
CA ILE A 40 1.31 -5.19 1.55
C ILE A 40 1.74 -6.65 1.48
N ASP A 41 0.98 -7.49 0.80
CA ASP A 41 1.30 -8.92 0.63
C ASP A 41 2.63 -9.11 -0.09
N ALA A 42 2.87 -8.37 -1.16
CA ALA A 42 4.15 -8.38 -1.88
C ALA A 42 5.33 -8.00 -0.97
N ARG A 43 5.16 -6.95 -0.14
CA ARG A 43 6.19 -6.53 0.81
C ARG A 43 6.44 -7.58 1.90
N MET A 44 5.38 -8.20 2.41
CA MET A 44 5.49 -9.28 3.40
C MET A 44 6.26 -10.47 2.82
N GLY A 45 6.00 -10.85 1.56
CA GLY A 45 6.76 -11.87 0.84
C GLY A 45 8.25 -11.56 0.79
N LYS A 46 8.64 -10.34 0.39
CA LYS A 46 10.06 -9.93 0.32
C LYS A 46 10.75 -9.85 1.68
N LEU A 47 10.04 -9.50 2.74
CA LEU A 47 10.57 -9.56 4.10
C LEU A 47 10.76 -11.02 4.55
N GLY A 48 9.85 -11.92 4.19
CA GLY A 48 10.00 -13.36 4.42
C GLY A 48 11.21 -13.95 3.71
N GLU A 49 11.42 -13.60 2.44
CA GLU A 49 12.60 -13.97 1.66
C GLU A 49 13.89 -13.48 2.33
N LEU A 50 13.94 -12.20 2.74
CA LEU A 50 15.10 -11.62 3.43
C LEU A 50 15.38 -12.34 4.75
N LYS A 51 14.34 -12.58 5.56
CA LYS A 51 14.47 -13.28 6.84
C LYS A 51 15.08 -14.66 6.63
N SER A 52 14.55 -15.43 5.66
CA SER A 52 15.03 -16.79 5.36
C SER A 52 16.47 -16.79 4.85
N CYS A 53 16.83 -15.80 4.02
CA CYS A 53 18.20 -15.61 3.53
C CYS A 53 19.18 -15.34 4.67
N ILE A 54 18.83 -14.41 5.58
CA ILE A 54 19.68 -14.07 6.74
C ILE A 54 19.78 -15.25 7.71
N GLN A 55 18.69 -15.99 7.93
CA GLN A 55 18.72 -17.19 8.79
C GLN A 55 19.63 -18.29 8.24
N SER A 56 19.81 -18.34 6.92
CA SER A 56 20.67 -19.33 6.25
C SER A 56 22.10 -18.82 6.04
N ALA A 57 22.38 -17.55 6.35
CA ALA A 57 23.69 -16.96 6.15
C ALA A 57 24.66 -17.44 7.24
N ALA A 58 25.79 -18.03 6.83
CA ALA A 58 26.82 -18.52 7.75
C ALA A 58 27.72 -17.40 8.30
N ASP A 59 27.79 -16.26 7.62
CA ASP A 59 28.70 -15.18 7.93
C ASP A 59 28.16 -13.79 7.52
N MET A 60 28.96 -12.76 7.83
CA MET A 60 28.62 -11.37 7.57
C MET A 60 28.62 -11.03 6.08
N GLU A 61 29.40 -11.72 5.25
CA GLU A 61 29.43 -11.50 3.80
C GLU A 61 28.17 -12.05 3.15
N ALA A 62 27.74 -13.26 3.52
CA ALA A 62 26.47 -13.85 3.11
C ALA A 62 25.28 -12.95 3.50
N THR A 63 25.33 -12.34 4.68
CA THR A 63 24.29 -11.37 5.12
C THR A 63 24.27 -10.11 4.25
N LYS A 64 25.43 -9.60 3.80
CA LYS A 64 25.49 -8.45 2.89
C LYS A 64 24.86 -8.78 1.54
N VAL A 65 25.10 -9.97 1.01
CA VAL A 65 24.48 -10.45 -0.25
C VAL A 65 22.96 -10.51 -0.11
N CYS A 66 22.43 -11.04 1.00
CA CYS A 66 20.99 -11.03 1.28
C CYS A 66 20.39 -9.62 1.27
N ARG A 67 21.08 -8.64 1.89
CA ARG A 67 20.63 -7.25 1.91
C ARG A 67 20.65 -6.60 0.53
N GLN A 68 21.70 -6.85 -0.27
CA GLN A 68 21.79 -6.35 -1.64
C GLN A 68 20.68 -6.90 -2.52
N LYS A 69 20.41 -8.21 -2.44
CA LYS A 69 19.32 -8.86 -3.16
C LYS A 69 17.95 -8.29 -2.77
N HIS A 70 17.71 -8.11 -1.47
CA HIS A 70 16.48 -7.49 -1.00
C HIS A 70 16.34 -6.04 -1.48
N LYS A 71 17.42 -5.25 -1.43
CA LYS A 71 17.43 -3.87 -1.93
C LYS A 71 17.06 -3.80 -3.41
N ALA A 72 17.68 -4.63 -4.25
CA ALA A 72 17.38 -4.69 -5.69
C ALA A 72 15.90 -5.02 -5.94
N SER A 73 15.34 -5.99 -5.21
CA SER A 73 13.93 -6.35 -5.32
C SER A 73 12.98 -5.23 -4.85
N MET A 74 13.37 -4.46 -3.82
CA MET A 74 12.59 -3.31 -3.36
C MET A 74 12.65 -2.13 -4.35
N ASP A 75 13.80 -1.92 -4.99
CA ASP A 75 13.99 -0.87 -6.00
C ASP A 75 13.14 -1.12 -7.26
N GLU A 76 12.92 -2.39 -7.65
CA GLU A 76 11.98 -2.76 -8.72
C GLU A 76 10.52 -2.49 -8.38
N MET A 77 10.13 -2.66 -7.11
CA MET A 77 8.77 -2.38 -6.64
C MET A 77 8.49 -0.89 -6.41
N MET A 78 9.53 -0.05 -6.29
CA MET A 78 9.35 1.39 -6.23
C MET A 78 9.11 1.95 -7.63
N PRO A 79 7.95 2.56 -7.92
CA PRO A 79 7.81 3.31 -9.16
C PRO A 79 8.87 4.40 -9.17
N LYS A 80 9.75 4.42 -10.19
CA LYS A 80 10.72 5.49 -10.40
C LYS A 80 9.96 6.81 -10.36
N ARG A 81 10.03 7.54 -9.24
CA ARG A 81 9.52 8.91 -9.11
C ARG A 81 10.44 9.85 -9.89
N ARG A 82 10.58 9.65 -11.19
CA ARG A 82 11.15 10.64 -12.11
C ARG A 82 9.98 11.37 -12.75
N GLY A 83 9.77 12.62 -12.34
CA GLY A 83 8.86 13.55 -13.04
C GLY A 83 7.55 13.87 -12.33
N LYS A 84 7.63 14.57 -11.18
CA LYS A 84 6.59 15.52 -10.76
C LYS A 84 7.21 16.66 -9.95
N LYS A 85 8.25 17.27 -10.51
CA LYS A 85 8.67 18.65 -10.25
C LYS A 85 8.42 19.38 -11.57
N ASN A 86 7.71 20.50 -11.56
CA ASN A 86 7.19 21.29 -12.69
C ASN A 86 5.81 20.88 -13.22
N LYS A 87 4.76 21.35 -12.55
CA LYS A 87 3.58 21.97 -13.20
C LYS A 87 2.99 23.05 -12.29
N ASP A 88 3.85 23.93 -11.78
CA ASP A 88 3.45 25.20 -11.18
C ASP A 88 4.41 26.27 -11.75
N LYS A 89 4.16 26.65 -13.00
CA LYS A 89 4.65 27.89 -13.62
C LYS A 89 3.50 28.45 -14.44
#